data_AF-A0A0D7KKA5-F1
#
_entry.id   AF-A0A0D7KKA5-F1
#
_cell.length_a   1.000
_cell.length_b   1.000
_cell.length_c   1.000
_cell.angle_alpha   90.00
_cell.angle_beta   90.00
_cell.angle_gamma   90.00
#
_symmetry.space_group_name_H-M   'P 1'
#
loop_
_entity.id
_entity.type
_entity.pdbx_description
1 polymer ?
#
loop_
_entity_poly.entity_id
_entity_poly.type
_entity_poly.pdbx_seq_one_letter_code
_entity_poly.pdbx_strand_id
1 'polypeptide(L)'
;MLKRFVWKKNDIHSIQLKENVYIIAQLLESPYVAFFHITSESNHFDEKPLDLNNYKPFGVCMVLKGFFKQCSVGKLKNVQPNLNIPIPEIFISSDRGQWGNRSEFSDDELIYNLVKIDPAVGDKGLMGNEIIQYNIDRNDPNMLTNYEIVGYNTGYEFVRRLILSIENGRWIDPLKEQRLLGIDNYPLQTVEEMWQAGVPKYGVEDKDENRQNENEAAQINYLMEMYNDPFYPEFLVDKVKECILRVVQFIEEGNRDVNKIQRKLDEMTIAINDLADEFGQNNSEIETVARESIAATVKSVLQYYKIDLDIEDALRERDW
;
A
#
# COMPACT_ATOMS: atom_id res chain seq x y z
N MET A 1 16.07 5.53 5.92
CA MET A 1 15.30 4.27 6.04
C MET A 1 16.23 3.08 6.30
N LEU A 2 15.74 1.98 6.88
CA LEU A 2 16.56 0.78 7.10
C LEU A 2 16.84 0.02 5.80
N LYS A 3 18.11 -0.34 5.53
CA LYS A 3 18.47 -1.19 4.38
C LYS A 3 17.88 -2.61 4.49
N ARG A 4 17.89 -3.17 5.69
CA ARG A 4 17.31 -4.48 6.02
C ARG A 4 16.51 -4.36 7.32
N PHE A 5 15.37 -5.03 7.37
CA PHE A 5 14.52 -5.08 8.55
C PHE A 5 14.06 -6.51 8.81
N VAL A 6 14.30 -6.98 10.03
CA VAL A 6 13.82 -8.25 10.55
C VAL A 6 12.93 -7.94 11.72
N TRP A 7 11.69 -8.44 11.67
CA TRP A 7 10.77 -8.28 12.78
C TRP A 7 11.26 -9.13 13.95
N LYS A 8 11.55 -8.50 15.07
CA LYS A 8 11.96 -9.17 16.29
C LYS A 8 11.12 -8.62 17.43
N LYS A 9 10.40 -9.52 18.11
CA LYS A 9 9.57 -9.15 19.27
C LYS A 9 10.41 -8.41 20.30
N ASN A 10 9.85 -7.34 20.85
CA ASN A 10 10.44 -6.42 21.81
C ASN A 10 11.59 -5.56 21.28
N ASP A 11 11.91 -5.59 19.98
CA ASP A 11 12.79 -4.58 19.41
C ASP A 11 12.09 -3.22 19.42
N ILE A 12 12.82 -2.19 19.83
CA ILE A 12 12.32 -0.82 19.94
C ILE A 12 12.99 0.01 18.86
N HIS A 13 12.19 0.78 18.16
CA HIS A 13 12.60 1.58 17.03
C HIS A 13 12.21 3.04 17.24
N SER A 14 13.11 3.92 16.81
CA SER A 14 12.77 5.31 16.53
C SER A 14 12.14 5.37 15.14
N ILE A 15 10.97 5.99 15.06
CA ILE A 15 10.22 6.21 13.82
C ILE A 15 10.15 7.71 13.59
N GLN A 16 10.50 8.14 12.38
CA GLN A 16 10.30 9.52 11.98
C GLN A 16 8.85 9.72 11.54
N LEU A 17 8.23 10.84 11.89
CA LEU A 17 6.90 11.23 11.42
C LEU A 17 6.96 12.52 10.59
N LYS A 18 7.77 13.49 11.04
CA LYS A 18 8.11 14.75 10.34
C LYS A 18 9.61 15.03 10.48
N GLU A 19 10.13 16.06 9.81
CA GLU A 19 11.55 16.47 9.86
C GLU A 19 12.15 16.42 11.27
N ASN A 20 11.44 17.02 12.24
CA ASN A 20 11.87 17.10 13.65
C ASN A 20 10.84 16.45 14.60
N VAL A 21 10.10 15.43 14.15
CA VAL A 21 9.18 14.70 15.01
C VAL A 21 9.46 13.21 14.87
N TYR A 22 10.06 12.66 15.91
CA TYR A 22 10.33 11.24 16.04
C TYR A 22 9.50 10.69 17.19
N ILE A 23 9.12 9.42 17.10
CA ILE A 23 8.44 8.68 18.18
C ILE A 23 9.08 7.32 18.41
N ILE A 24 8.80 6.77 19.59
CA ILE A 24 9.15 5.39 19.92
C ILE A 24 8.02 4.44 19.51
N ALA A 25 8.42 3.34 18.88
CA ALA A 25 7.58 2.18 18.65
C ALA A 25 8.27 0.90 19.13
N GLN A 26 7.51 0.04 19.79
CA GLN A 26 7.96 -1.29 20.20
C GLN A 26 7.28 -2.35 19.32
N LEU A 27 8.08 -3.20 18.70
CA LEU A 27 7.60 -4.38 17.99
C LEU A 27 7.07 -5.40 18.98
N LEU A 28 5.87 -5.92 18.73
CA LEU A 28 5.30 -7.05 19.46
C LEU A 28 5.41 -8.32 18.61
N GLU A 29 4.57 -9.31 18.86
CA GLU A 29 4.38 -10.43 17.94
C GLU A 29 4.04 -9.88 16.55
N SER A 30 4.64 -10.40 15.48
CA SER A 30 4.34 -9.89 14.13
C SER A 30 2.86 -10.17 13.80
N PRO A 31 2.11 -9.20 13.23
CA PRO A 31 2.51 -7.90 12.68
C PRO A 31 2.22 -6.70 13.61
N TYR A 32 2.16 -6.90 14.93
CA TYR A 32 1.69 -5.90 15.89
C TYR A 32 2.78 -4.97 16.39
N VAL A 33 2.45 -3.68 16.47
CA VAL A 33 3.33 -2.63 16.97
C VAL A 33 2.61 -1.82 18.04
N ALA A 34 3.30 -1.53 19.13
CA ALA A 34 2.89 -0.58 20.14
C ALA A 34 3.56 0.78 19.92
N PHE A 35 2.77 1.84 19.87
CA PHE A 35 3.25 3.21 19.72
C PHE A 35 3.14 3.95 21.05
N PHE A 36 4.09 4.84 21.33
CA PHE A 36 4.11 5.61 22.58
C PHE A 36 4.11 7.09 22.29
N HIS A 37 3.43 7.87 23.14
CA HIS A 37 3.49 9.32 23.10
C HIS A 37 4.79 9.82 23.77
N ILE A 38 5.92 9.38 23.24
CA ILE A 38 7.27 9.78 23.63
C ILE A 38 7.92 10.34 22.37
N THR A 39 8.03 11.67 22.32
CA THR A 39 8.52 12.40 21.15
C THR A 39 9.94 12.91 21.37
N SER A 40 10.66 13.11 20.27
CA SER A 40 11.98 13.77 20.25
C SER A 40 12.11 14.56 18.95
N GLU A 41 12.92 15.63 18.98
CA GLU A 41 13.29 16.39 17.79
C GLU A 41 14.34 15.68 16.93
N SER A 42 14.96 14.62 17.47
CA SER A 42 15.93 13.79 16.77
C SER A 42 15.59 12.31 16.90
N ASN A 43 16.27 11.46 16.12
CA ASN A 43 16.11 10.02 16.23
C ASN A 43 16.75 9.43 17.51
N HIS A 44 17.43 10.24 18.31
CA HIS A 44 18.04 9.87 19.57
C HIS A 44 17.04 9.98 20.71
N PHE A 45 16.84 8.85 21.40
CA PHE A 45 16.01 8.73 22.61
C PHE A 45 16.82 8.18 23.79
N ASP A 46 18.13 8.03 23.60
CA ASP A 46 19.04 7.25 24.43
C ASP A 46 19.95 8.10 25.34
N GLU A 47 19.75 9.42 25.38
CA GLU A 47 20.49 10.31 26.28
C GLU A 47 20.18 10.06 27.77
N LYS A 48 19.04 9.44 28.07
CA LYS A 48 18.66 8.99 29.41
C LYS A 48 18.10 7.57 29.34
N PRO A 49 18.34 6.71 30.36
CA PRO A 49 17.69 5.42 30.45
C PRO A 49 16.16 5.60 30.40
N LEU A 50 15.53 4.90 29.47
CA LEU A 50 14.08 4.93 29.28
C LEU A 50 13.52 3.52 29.48
N ASP A 51 12.50 3.40 30.33
CA ASP A 51 11.82 2.15 30.59
C ASP A 51 10.34 2.25 30.20
N LEU A 52 9.97 1.55 29.12
CA LEU A 52 8.61 1.57 28.57
C LEU A 52 7.60 0.89 29.50
N ASN A 53 8.01 0.16 30.54
CA ASN A 53 7.09 -0.38 31.54
C ASN A 53 6.37 0.75 32.32
N ASN A 54 6.95 1.95 32.36
CA ASN A 54 6.35 3.12 33.01
C ASN A 54 5.36 3.89 32.11
N TYR A 55 5.17 3.44 30.87
CA TYR A 55 4.34 4.13 29.88
C TYR A 55 3.26 3.19 29.35
N LYS A 56 2.02 3.68 29.30
CA LYS A 56 0.96 3.00 28.58
C LYS A 56 1.16 3.24 27.08
N PRO A 57 1.10 2.19 26.24
CA PRO A 57 1.02 2.37 24.80
C PRO A 57 -0.14 3.28 24.45
N PHE A 58 0.14 4.19 23.53
CA PHE A 58 -0.84 5.10 22.97
C PHE A 58 -1.83 4.36 22.09
N GLY A 59 -1.33 3.43 21.28
CA GLY A 59 -2.11 2.52 20.47
C GLY A 59 -1.32 1.25 20.15
N VAL A 60 -2.04 0.17 19.88
CA VAL A 60 -1.49 -1.10 19.40
C VAL A 60 -2.26 -1.51 18.16
N CYS A 61 -1.59 -1.68 17.03
CA CYS A 61 -2.23 -2.08 15.77
C CYS A 61 -1.30 -2.92 14.90
N MET A 62 -1.87 -3.51 13.84
CA MET A 62 -1.14 -4.26 12.83
C MET A 62 -0.55 -3.33 11.77
N VAL A 63 0.72 -3.53 11.41
CA VAL A 63 1.45 -2.72 10.44
C VAL A 63 2.20 -3.62 9.45
N LEU A 64 2.20 -3.31 8.15
CA LEU A 64 3.00 -4.11 7.22
C LEU A 64 4.49 -3.95 7.52
N LYS A 65 5.20 -5.07 7.54
CA LYS A 65 6.66 -5.14 7.67
C LYS A 65 7.39 -4.21 6.68
N GLY A 66 6.95 -4.20 5.42
CA GLY A 66 7.55 -3.37 4.38
C GLY A 66 7.42 -1.88 4.68
N PHE A 67 6.24 -1.47 5.16
CA PHE A 67 6.00 -0.09 5.55
C PHE A 67 6.80 0.28 6.82
N PHE A 68 6.79 -0.56 7.86
CA PHE A 68 7.54 -0.30 9.09
C PHE A 68 9.04 -0.12 8.84
N LYS A 69 9.62 -0.89 7.91
CA LYS A 69 11.01 -0.75 7.46
C LYS A 69 11.33 0.68 6.96
N GLN A 70 10.37 1.32 6.29
CA GLN A 70 10.56 2.64 5.70
C GLN A 70 10.54 3.73 6.76
N CYS A 71 9.60 3.68 7.70
CA CYS A 71 9.45 4.71 8.72
C CYS A 71 10.42 4.57 9.90
N SER A 72 10.95 3.37 10.15
CA SER A 72 12.00 3.16 11.14
C SER A 72 13.32 3.83 10.71
N VAL A 73 13.84 4.73 11.54
CA VAL A 73 15.14 5.39 11.33
C VAL A 73 16.27 4.76 12.14
N GLY A 74 15.97 3.87 13.09
CA GLY A 74 17.00 3.13 13.82
C GLY A 74 16.44 2.33 14.99
N LYS A 75 17.12 1.23 15.34
CA LYS A 75 16.83 0.47 16.55
C LYS A 75 17.45 1.17 17.76
N LEU A 76 16.67 1.33 18.82
CA LEU A 76 17.11 1.89 20.10
C LEU A 76 17.59 0.76 21.02
N LYS A 77 18.81 0.87 21.54
CA LYS A 77 19.43 -0.18 22.38
C LYS A 77 19.32 0.06 23.88
N ASN A 78 19.20 1.32 24.30
CA ASN A 78 19.19 1.73 25.70
C ASN A 78 17.78 2.00 26.24
N VAL A 79 16.77 1.40 25.60
CA VAL A 79 15.37 1.50 26.02
C VAL A 79 14.92 0.11 26.46
N GLN A 80 14.38 0.02 27.67
CA GLN A 80 13.83 -1.23 28.19
C GLN A 80 12.40 -1.45 27.64
N PRO A 81 12.12 -2.61 27.03
CA PRO A 81 10.79 -2.89 26.47
C PRO A 81 9.76 -3.16 27.57
N ASN A 82 8.51 -2.84 27.27
CA ASN A 82 7.37 -3.24 28.08
C ASN A 82 6.92 -4.64 27.67
N LEU A 83 7.06 -5.61 28.56
CA LEU A 83 6.77 -7.01 28.27
C LEU A 83 5.29 -7.40 28.47
N ASN A 84 4.49 -6.48 29.01
CA ASN A 84 3.11 -6.71 29.43
C ASN A 84 2.09 -5.94 28.58
N ILE A 85 2.42 -5.67 27.31
CA ILE A 85 1.50 -5.01 26.39
C ILE A 85 0.51 -6.04 25.83
N PRO A 86 -0.80 -5.89 26.08
CA PRO A 86 -1.79 -6.76 25.47
C PRO A 86 -1.89 -6.51 23.96
N ILE A 87 -2.00 -7.60 23.20
CA ILE A 87 -2.30 -7.53 21.76
C ILE A 87 -3.82 -7.63 21.59
N PRO A 88 -4.46 -6.73 20.84
CA PRO A 88 -5.89 -6.85 20.57
C PRO A 88 -6.18 -8.14 19.79
N GLU A 89 -7.21 -8.87 20.23
CA GLU A 89 -7.69 -10.10 19.56
C GLU A 89 -8.96 -9.87 18.76
N ILE A 90 -9.67 -8.76 19.00
CA ILE A 90 -10.98 -8.49 18.42
C ILE A 90 -10.91 -7.26 17.53
N PHE A 91 -11.40 -7.39 16.30
CA PHE A 91 -11.30 -6.36 15.26
C PHE A 91 -12.60 -6.22 14.48
N ILE A 92 -12.79 -5.05 13.89
CA ILE A 92 -13.82 -4.77 12.90
C ILE A 92 -13.28 -5.14 11.53
N SER A 93 -13.96 -6.02 10.80
CA SER A 93 -13.53 -6.48 9.49
C SER A 93 -14.67 -6.40 8.49
N SER A 94 -14.40 -6.03 7.24
CA SER A 94 -15.41 -6.13 6.18
C SER A 94 -15.74 -7.59 5.87
N ASP A 95 -16.96 -7.85 5.42
CA ASP A 95 -17.40 -9.21 5.13
C ASP A 95 -16.58 -9.85 4.01
N ARG A 96 -16.08 -11.06 4.30
CA ARG A 96 -15.24 -11.84 3.39
C ARG A 96 -15.93 -12.17 2.06
N GLY A 97 -17.27 -12.28 2.06
CA GLY A 97 -18.05 -12.57 0.86
C GLY A 97 -18.11 -11.39 -0.11
N GLN A 98 -17.87 -10.17 0.36
CA GLN A 98 -17.90 -8.96 -0.46
C GLN A 98 -16.51 -8.52 -0.92
N TRP A 99 -15.44 -9.17 -0.48
CA TRP A 99 -14.07 -8.72 -0.73
C TRP A 99 -13.66 -8.72 -2.20
N GLY A 100 -13.92 -9.81 -2.92
CA GLY A 100 -13.54 -9.94 -4.33
C GLY A 100 -14.28 -8.96 -5.24
N ASN A 101 -15.43 -8.47 -4.77
CA ASN A 101 -16.37 -7.65 -5.53
C ASN A 101 -16.65 -6.34 -4.80
N ARG A 102 -15.74 -5.87 -3.94
CA ARG A 102 -16.02 -4.77 -3.01
C ARG A 102 -16.43 -3.49 -3.73
N SER A 103 -15.90 -3.27 -4.94
CA SER A 103 -16.24 -2.16 -5.83
C SER A 103 -17.67 -2.20 -6.38
N GLU A 104 -18.32 -3.36 -6.36
CA GLU A 104 -19.72 -3.53 -6.80
C GLU A 104 -20.73 -3.06 -5.74
N PHE A 105 -20.27 -2.81 -4.50
CA PHE A 105 -21.12 -2.38 -3.40
C PHE A 105 -20.91 -0.88 -3.14
N SER A 106 -22.01 -0.16 -3.01
CA SER A 106 -21.99 1.16 -2.39
C SER A 106 -21.55 1.04 -0.93
N ASP A 107 -21.10 2.15 -0.35
CA ASP A 107 -20.57 2.13 1.00
C ASP A 107 -21.61 1.55 2.00
N ASP A 108 -22.89 1.93 1.88
CA ASP A 108 -23.97 1.43 2.74
C ASP A 108 -24.35 -0.05 2.55
N GLU A 109 -23.92 -0.66 1.44
CA GLU A 109 -24.11 -2.09 1.17
C GLU A 109 -22.95 -2.94 1.73
N LEU A 110 -21.85 -2.32 2.16
CA LEU A 110 -20.73 -3.03 2.76
C LEU A 110 -21.06 -3.49 4.18
N ILE A 111 -20.98 -4.80 4.37
CA ILE A 111 -21.18 -5.48 5.64
C ILE A 111 -19.85 -5.48 6.40
N TYR A 112 -19.92 -5.19 7.69
CA TYR A 112 -18.80 -5.32 8.62
C TYR A 112 -19.16 -6.29 9.74
N ASN A 113 -18.18 -7.05 10.20
CA ASN A 113 -18.28 -8.05 11.24
C ASN A 113 -17.29 -7.76 12.35
N LEU A 114 -17.60 -8.20 13.56
CA LEU A 114 -16.64 -8.30 14.65
C LEU A 114 -15.98 -9.68 14.59
N VAL A 115 -14.66 -9.71 14.43
CA VAL A 115 -13.91 -10.95 14.25
C VAL A 115 -12.85 -11.13 15.34
N LYS A 116 -12.61 -12.37 15.72
CA LYS A 116 -11.48 -12.77 16.56
C LYS A 116 -10.30 -13.19 15.69
N ILE A 117 -9.14 -12.59 15.92
CA ILE A 117 -7.88 -12.88 15.25
C ILE A 117 -6.90 -13.42 16.29
N ASP A 118 -6.31 -14.58 16.01
CA ASP A 118 -5.24 -15.15 16.84
C ASP A 118 -3.97 -14.28 16.68
N PRO A 119 -3.47 -13.65 17.76
CA PRO A 119 -2.25 -12.83 17.71
C PRO A 119 -1.00 -13.55 17.21
N ALA A 120 -0.90 -14.87 17.41
CA ALA A 120 0.25 -15.66 16.98
C ALA A 120 0.21 -15.98 15.48
N VAL A 121 -1.00 -16.08 14.92
CA VAL A 121 -1.22 -16.32 13.50
C VAL A 121 -1.25 -14.99 12.73
N GLY A 122 -1.79 -13.94 13.33
CA GLY A 122 -2.08 -12.66 12.69
C GLY A 122 -3.20 -12.78 11.65
N ASP A 123 -3.41 -11.73 10.88
CA ASP A 123 -4.42 -11.72 9.81
C ASP A 123 -3.88 -12.34 8.50
N LYS A 124 -3.72 -13.67 8.45
CA LYS A 124 -3.21 -14.40 7.25
C LYS A 124 -4.25 -14.54 6.12
N GLY A 125 -5.05 -13.50 5.90
CA GLY A 125 -6.22 -13.54 5.03
C GLY A 125 -7.43 -14.03 5.80
N LEU A 126 -8.41 -13.14 6.00
CA LEU A 126 -9.60 -13.26 6.86
C LEU A 126 -10.54 -14.45 6.57
N MET A 127 -10.22 -15.34 5.61
CA MET A 127 -11.08 -16.48 5.26
C MET A 127 -11.34 -17.44 6.43
N GLY A 128 -10.52 -17.41 7.48
CA GLY A 128 -10.61 -18.32 8.64
C GLY A 128 -10.83 -17.69 10.02
N ASN A 129 -10.99 -16.36 10.13
CA ASN A 129 -11.15 -15.73 11.45
C ASN A 129 -12.56 -15.99 12.01
N GLU A 130 -12.66 -16.20 13.32
CA GLU A 130 -13.94 -16.46 14.00
C GLU A 130 -14.78 -15.18 13.99
N ILE A 131 -16.02 -15.25 13.51
CA ILE A 131 -16.94 -14.12 13.57
C ILE A 131 -17.66 -14.18 14.92
N ILE A 132 -17.39 -13.19 15.77
CA ILE A 132 -18.03 -13.03 17.08
C ILE A 132 -19.42 -12.41 16.91
N GLN A 133 -19.52 -11.42 16.01
CA GLN A 133 -20.77 -10.74 15.71
C GLN A 133 -20.85 -10.40 14.22
N TYR A 134 -21.95 -10.82 13.60
CA TYR A 134 -22.22 -10.57 12.19
C TYR A 134 -22.92 -9.21 11.99
N ASN A 135 -22.62 -8.55 10.87
CA ASN A 135 -23.31 -7.34 10.40
C ASN A 135 -23.46 -6.26 11.49
N ILE A 136 -22.33 -5.86 12.06
CA ILE A 136 -22.28 -4.77 13.04
C ILE A 136 -22.60 -3.44 12.35
N ASP A 137 -23.18 -2.51 13.11
CA ASP A 137 -23.29 -1.14 12.65
C ASP A 137 -21.88 -0.53 12.61
N ARG A 138 -21.40 -0.26 11.39
CA ARG A 138 -20.08 0.31 11.10
C ARG A 138 -19.89 1.74 11.58
N ASN A 139 -20.98 2.42 11.96
CA ASN A 139 -21.00 3.76 12.53
C ASN A 139 -21.26 3.76 14.04
N ASP A 140 -21.44 2.59 14.69
CA ASP A 140 -21.64 2.51 16.13
C ASP A 140 -20.43 3.08 16.89
N PRO A 141 -20.62 4.16 17.68
CA PRO A 141 -19.57 4.78 18.47
C PRO A 141 -18.85 3.81 19.42
N ASN A 142 -19.58 2.86 20.00
CA ASN A 142 -18.99 1.88 20.89
C ASN A 142 -18.08 0.91 20.15
N MET A 143 -18.46 0.50 18.93
CA MET A 143 -17.64 -0.40 18.11
C MET A 143 -16.35 0.29 17.68
N LEU A 144 -16.46 1.49 17.09
CA LEU A 144 -15.32 2.23 16.56
C LEU A 144 -14.33 2.66 17.66
N THR A 145 -14.83 2.95 18.86
CA THR A 145 -14.00 3.31 20.02
C THR A 145 -13.23 2.11 20.57
N ASN A 146 -13.86 0.92 20.63
CA ASN A 146 -13.29 -0.22 21.35
C ASN A 146 -12.46 -1.17 20.48
N TYR A 147 -12.66 -1.18 19.16
CA TYR A 147 -12.03 -2.16 18.27
C TYR A 147 -11.34 -1.52 17.08
N GLU A 148 -10.13 -1.97 16.76
CA GLU A 148 -9.40 -1.58 15.55
C GLU A 148 -10.06 -2.18 14.30
N ILE A 149 -9.95 -1.48 13.17
CA ILE A 149 -10.39 -1.99 11.87
C ILE A 149 -9.26 -2.83 11.28
N VAL A 150 -9.60 -3.99 10.71
CA VAL A 150 -8.66 -4.85 10.00
C VAL A 150 -8.23 -4.18 8.69
N GLY A 151 -6.94 -4.28 8.41
CA GLY A 151 -6.30 -3.65 7.27
C GLY A 151 -4.89 -3.30 7.72
N TYR A 152 -3.91 -4.08 7.27
CA TYR A 152 -2.53 -3.84 7.63
C TYR A 152 -2.16 -2.39 7.31
N ASN A 153 -1.94 -1.59 8.36
CA ASN A 153 -1.79 -0.15 8.20
C ASN A 153 -0.50 0.14 7.42
N THR A 154 -0.62 0.94 6.37
CA THR A 154 0.50 1.34 5.51
C THR A 154 0.32 2.73 4.93
N GLY A 155 1.41 3.23 4.34
CA GLY A 155 1.41 4.43 3.55
C GLY A 155 1.18 5.69 4.38
N TYR A 156 0.79 6.74 3.67
CA TYR A 156 0.61 8.07 4.23
C TYR A 156 -0.57 8.16 5.20
N GLU A 157 -1.66 7.42 4.97
CA GLU A 157 -2.80 7.38 5.90
C GLU A 157 -2.39 6.96 7.31
N PHE A 158 -1.52 5.95 7.43
CA PHE A 158 -1.06 5.53 8.74
C PHE A 158 -0.10 6.53 9.39
N VAL A 159 0.79 7.15 8.62
CA VAL A 159 1.67 8.21 9.13
C VAL A 159 0.85 9.40 9.60
N ARG A 160 -0.16 9.80 8.81
CA ARG A 160 -1.11 10.84 9.15
C ARG A 160 -1.81 10.53 10.47
N ARG A 161 -2.34 9.31 10.62
CA ARG A 161 -2.89 8.81 11.88
C ARG A 161 -1.93 8.98 13.05
N LEU A 162 -0.66 8.59 12.92
CA LEU A 162 0.33 8.74 13.98
C LEU A 162 0.60 10.22 14.32
N ILE A 163 0.77 11.08 13.30
CA ILE A 163 0.98 12.52 13.49
C ILE A 163 -0.18 13.14 14.24
N LEU A 164 -1.40 12.93 13.75
CA LEU A 164 -2.61 13.48 14.36
C LEU A 164 -2.77 12.98 15.78
N SER A 165 -2.48 11.69 16.02
CA SER A 165 -2.56 11.14 17.37
C SER A 165 -1.61 11.86 18.33
N ILE A 166 -0.35 12.05 17.91
CA ILE A 166 0.68 12.72 18.72
C ILE A 166 0.31 14.18 18.98
N GLU A 167 -0.07 14.92 17.93
CA GLU A 167 -0.43 16.34 18.04
C GLU A 167 -1.67 16.59 18.91
N ASN A 168 -2.61 15.64 18.94
CA ASN A 168 -3.84 15.75 19.73
C ASN A 168 -3.78 15.04 21.08
N GLY A 169 -2.68 14.34 21.40
CA GLY A 169 -2.53 13.65 22.68
C GLY A 169 -3.53 12.50 22.92
N ARG A 170 -4.16 11.95 21.86
CA ARG A 170 -5.00 10.74 21.93
C ARG A 170 -4.80 9.84 20.71
N TRP A 171 -5.13 8.56 20.81
CA TRP A 171 -5.12 7.65 19.67
C TRP A 171 -6.26 7.97 18.70
N ILE A 172 -5.91 8.39 17.49
CA ILE A 172 -6.85 8.81 16.45
C ILE A 172 -6.78 7.82 15.29
N ASP A 173 -7.92 7.55 14.67
CA ASP A 173 -7.99 6.92 13.35
C ASP A 173 -8.92 7.81 12.50
N PRO A 174 -8.39 8.54 11.51
CA PRO A 174 -9.20 9.49 10.74
C PRO A 174 -10.41 8.86 10.05
N LEU A 175 -10.30 7.62 9.59
CA LEU A 175 -11.42 6.90 8.98
C LEU A 175 -12.54 6.66 10.00
N LYS A 176 -12.17 6.29 11.23
CA LYS A 176 -13.17 6.11 12.31
C LYS A 176 -13.80 7.44 12.71
N GLU A 177 -13.02 8.50 12.82
CA GLU A 177 -13.54 9.84 13.14
C GLU A 177 -14.50 10.33 12.05
N GLN A 178 -14.16 10.12 10.78
CA GLN A 178 -15.05 10.44 9.66
C GLN A 178 -16.37 9.66 9.74
N ARG A 179 -16.33 8.37 10.08
CA ARG A 179 -17.57 7.57 10.26
C ARG A 179 -18.44 8.07 11.41
N LEU A 180 -17.83 8.52 12.50
CA LEU A 180 -18.55 9.04 13.67
C LEU A 180 -19.16 10.42 13.42
N LEU A 181 -18.45 11.29 12.70
CA LEU A 181 -18.80 12.70 12.56
C LEU A 181 -19.40 13.04 11.18
N GLY A 182 -19.33 12.12 10.21
CA GLY A 182 -19.69 12.33 8.81
C GLY A 182 -18.68 13.18 8.03
N ILE A 183 -17.59 13.62 8.65
CA ILE A 183 -16.57 14.50 8.06
C ILE A 183 -15.20 14.24 8.68
N ASP A 184 -14.16 14.25 7.85
CA ASP A 184 -12.77 14.29 8.32
C ASP A 184 -12.38 15.74 8.64
N ASN A 185 -12.31 16.07 9.93
CA ASN A 185 -11.98 17.41 10.43
C ASN A 185 -10.47 17.64 10.61
N TYR A 186 -9.62 16.70 10.22
CA TYR A 186 -8.19 16.79 10.46
C TYR A 186 -7.41 17.23 9.21
N PRO A 187 -6.30 17.96 9.38
CA PRO A 187 -5.45 18.37 8.26
C PRO A 187 -4.70 17.18 7.65
N LEU A 188 -3.82 17.46 6.69
CA LEU A 188 -2.93 16.49 6.05
C LEU A 188 -3.71 15.45 5.24
N GLN A 189 -4.79 15.86 4.59
CA GLN A 189 -5.70 14.98 3.85
C GLN A 189 -5.09 14.50 2.53
N THR A 190 -4.06 15.20 2.05
CA THR A 190 -3.35 14.86 0.82
C THR A 190 -1.87 14.57 1.11
N VAL A 191 -1.25 13.78 0.23
CA VAL A 191 0.18 13.46 0.33
C VAL A 191 1.02 14.73 0.16
N GLU A 192 0.58 15.66 -0.67
CA GLU A 192 1.21 16.96 -0.90
C GLU A 192 1.19 17.81 0.38
N GLU A 193 0.07 17.88 1.09
CA GLU A 193 -0.02 18.54 2.39
C GLU A 193 0.93 17.92 3.41
N MET A 194 1.03 16.59 3.42
CA MET A 194 1.97 15.86 4.29
C MET A 194 3.42 16.23 3.98
N TRP A 195 3.81 16.27 2.70
CA TRP A 195 5.16 16.68 2.32
C TRP A 195 5.46 18.13 2.68
N GLN A 196 4.51 19.05 2.45
CA GLN A 196 4.64 20.45 2.86
C GLN A 196 4.76 20.58 4.39
N ALA A 197 4.14 19.69 5.14
CA ALA A 197 4.26 19.60 6.60
C ALA A 197 5.54 18.89 7.08
N GLY A 198 6.47 18.56 6.17
CA GLY A 198 7.76 17.95 6.48
C GLY A 198 7.68 16.44 6.74
N VAL A 199 6.62 15.74 6.31
CA VAL A 199 6.57 14.28 6.40
C VAL A 199 7.56 13.66 5.42
N PRO A 200 8.42 12.73 5.85
CA PRO A 200 9.34 12.04 4.95
C PRO A 200 8.60 11.27 3.85
N LYS A 201 9.23 11.20 2.68
CA LYS A 201 8.68 10.49 1.54
C LYS A 201 8.86 8.97 1.70
N TYR A 202 7.91 8.30 2.34
CA TYR A 202 7.92 6.84 2.48
C TYR A 202 7.55 6.14 1.18
N GLY A 203 8.19 5.01 0.87
CA GLY A 203 7.96 4.27 -0.38
C GLY A 203 8.56 4.94 -1.62
N VAL A 204 9.17 6.11 -1.44
CA VAL A 204 10.03 6.77 -2.41
C VAL A 204 11.45 6.40 -1.99
N GLU A 205 11.95 5.26 -2.45
CA GLU A 205 13.41 5.03 -2.43
C GLU A 205 14.09 6.21 -3.15
N ASP A 206 15.38 6.49 -2.87
CA ASP A 206 16.20 7.50 -3.57
C ASP A 206 16.13 7.33 -5.09
N LYS A 207 15.02 7.80 -5.65
CA LYS A 207 14.63 7.92 -7.03
C LYS A 207 14.60 9.42 -7.37
N ASP A 208 15.14 10.30 -6.55
CA ASP A 208 15.23 11.73 -6.89
C ASP A 208 16.25 11.97 -8.03
N GLU A 209 17.17 11.04 -8.31
CA GLU A 209 17.90 11.02 -9.59
C GLU A 209 17.06 10.46 -10.77
N ASN A 210 16.01 9.67 -10.50
CA ASN A 210 15.09 9.13 -11.51
C ASN A 210 13.78 9.91 -11.65
N ARG A 211 13.48 10.88 -10.77
CA ARG A 211 12.26 11.70 -10.83
C ARG A 211 12.31 12.79 -11.88
N GLN A 212 13.49 13.10 -12.41
CA GLN A 212 13.53 13.81 -13.68
C GLN A 212 13.00 12.96 -14.84
N ASN A 213 12.91 11.63 -14.69
CA ASN A 213 12.44 10.73 -15.76
C ASN A 213 11.00 10.22 -15.57
N GLU A 214 10.48 10.09 -14.33
CA GLU A 214 9.07 9.66 -14.11
C GLU A 214 8.04 10.78 -14.40
N ASN A 215 8.44 12.05 -14.33
CA ASN A 215 7.53 13.19 -14.58
C ASN A 215 7.21 13.46 -16.05
N GLU A 216 7.75 12.67 -16.96
CA GLU A 216 7.38 12.73 -18.37
C GLU A 216 6.43 11.54 -18.73
N ALA A 217 6.51 10.36 -18.07
CA ALA A 217 5.74 9.14 -18.45
C ALA A 217 4.31 9.10 -17.89
N ALA A 218 3.98 10.00 -16.96
CA ALA A 218 2.64 10.18 -16.40
C ALA A 218 1.56 10.61 -17.42
N GLN A 219 1.91 10.78 -18.70
CA GLN A 219 0.97 11.05 -19.78
C GLN A 219 0.48 9.82 -20.55
N ILE A 220 1.03 8.62 -20.33
CA ILE A 220 0.59 7.42 -21.06
C ILE A 220 -0.57 6.77 -20.30
N ASN A 221 -1.78 6.85 -20.86
CA ASN A 221 -2.94 6.11 -20.37
C ASN A 221 -2.87 4.66 -20.84
N TYR A 222 -2.56 3.74 -19.93
CA TYR A 222 -2.41 2.31 -20.25
C TYR A 222 -3.75 1.62 -20.42
N LEU A 223 -3.95 0.96 -21.56
CA LEU A 223 -5.05 0.03 -21.83
C LEU A 223 -6.44 0.62 -21.50
N MET A 224 -6.62 1.92 -21.73
CA MET A 224 -7.79 2.68 -21.27
C MET A 224 -9.11 2.08 -21.75
N GLU A 225 -9.16 1.58 -22.98
CA GLU A 225 -10.37 0.98 -23.54
C GLU A 225 -10.68 -0.37 -22.89
N MET A 226 -9.66 -1.21 -22.61
CA MET A 226 -9.86 -2.48 -21.91
C MET A 226 -10.31 -2.27 -20.46
N TYR A 227 -9.75 -1.31 -19.72
CA TYR A 227 -10.21 -1.02 -18.35
C TYR A 227 -11.63 -0.44 -18.29
N ASN A 228 -12.11 0.19 -19.36
CA ASN A 228 -13.44 0.79 -19.42
C ASN A 228 -14.52 -0.16 -19.96
N ASP A 229 -14.13 -1.36 -20.42
CA ASP A 229 -15.05 -2.34 -20.97
C ASP A 229 -15.12 -3.57 -20.06
N PRO A 230 -16.27 -3.81 -19.39
CA PRO A 230 -16.48 -4.94 -18.50
C PRO A 230 -16.32 -6.33 -19.15
N PHE A 231 -16.25 -6.40 -20.49
CA PHE A 231 -15.89 -7.62 -21.20
C PHE A 231 -14.48 -8.11 -20.84
N TYR A 232 -13.60 -7.22 -20.36
CA TYR A 232 -12.23 -7.52 -19.96
C TYR A 232 -12.09 -7.51 -18.44
N PRO A 233 -11.89 -8.68 -17.78
CA PRO A 233 -11.64 -8.72 -16.35
C PRO A 233 -10.39 -7.92 -15.97
N GLU A 234 -10.51 -6.99 -15.01
CA GLU A 234 -9.41 -6.06 -14.65
C GLU A 234 -8.10 -6.79 -14.33
N PHE A 235 -8.16 -7.94 -13.65
CA PHE A 235 -6.96 -8.73 -13.31
C PHE A 235 -6.23 -9.30 -14.54
N LEU A 236 -6.93 -9.52 -15.66
CA LEU A 236 -6.32 -9.92 -16.92
C LEU A 236 -5.76 -8.71 -17.68
N VAL A 237 -6.47 -7.58 -17.65
CA VAL A 237 -5.96 -6.30 -18.18
C VAL A 237 -4.67 -5.88 -17.45
N ASP A 238 -4.61 -6.09 -16.14
CA ASP A 238 -3.41 -5.85 -15.33
C ASP A 238 -2.22 -6.73 -15.78
N LYS A 239 -2.44 -7.99 -16.12
CA LYS A 239 -1.39 -8.88 -16.65
C LYS A 239 -0.85 -8.39 -17.99
N VAL A 240 -1.72 -7.91 -18.88
CA VAL A 240 -1.31 -7.27 -20.15
C VAL A 240 -0.49 -6.01 -19.86
N LYS A 241 -0.95 -5.17 -18.93
CA LYS A 241 -0.25 -3.95 -18.52
C LYS A 241 1.13 -4.24 -17.95
N GLU A 242 1.26 -5.27 -17.11
CA GLU A 242 2.56 -5.70 -16.57
C GLU A 242 3.53 -6.10 -17.68
N CYS A 243 3.06 -6.75 -18.75
CA CYS A 243 3.91 -7.07 -19.90
C CYS A 243 4.47 -5.81 -20.55
N ILE A 244 3.64 -4.79 -20.77
CA ILE A 244 4.05 -3.50 -21.35
C ILE A 244 5.01 -2.76 -20.40
N LEU A 245 4.74 -2.76 -19.09
CA LEU A 245 5.60 -2.11 -18.10
C LEU A 245 7.01 -2.71 -18.04
N ARG A 246 7.19 -4.00 -18.35
CA ARG A 246 8.53 -4.61 -18.45
C ARG A 246 9.34 -4.05 -19.62
N VAL A 247 8.69 -3.65 -20.72
CA VAL A 247 9.35 -2.96 -21.85
C VAL A 247 9.74 -1.55 -21.44
N VAL A 248 8.81 -0.84 -20.80
CA VAL A 248 9.03 0.53 -20.29
C VAL A 248 10.22 0.55 -19.35
N GLN A 249 10.24 -0.32 -18.33
CA GLN A 249 11.35 -0.43 -17.39
C GLN A 249 12.68 -0.71 -18.11
N PHE A 250 12.68 -1.61 -19.10
CA PHE A 250 13.88 -1.91 -19.88
C PHE A 250 14.43 -0.69 -20.62
N ILE A 251 13.56 0.16 -21.17
CA ILE A 251 13.95 1.42 -21.81
C ILE A 251 14.45 2.42 -20.76
N GLU A 252 13.79 2.50 -19.60
CA GLU A 252 14.17 3.41 -18.50
C GLU A 252 15.52 3.09 -17.87
N GLU A 253 15.95 1.82 -17.90
CA GLU A 253 17.30 1.39 -17.51
C GLU A 253 18.40 1.90 -18.46
N GLY A 254 18.05 2.72 -19.46
CA GLY A 254 18.98 3.41 -20.36
C GLY A 254 19.21 2.69 -21.68
N ASN A 255 18.49 1.61 -21.97
CA ASN A 255 18.60 0.91 -23.25
C ASN A 255 18.01 1.77 -24.37
N ARG A 256 18.79 2.00 -25.43
CA ARG A 256 18.39 2.73 -26.65
C ARG A 256 18.69 1.97 -27.93
N ASP A 257 19.18 0.74 -27.82
CA ASP A 257 19.43 -0.15 -28.95
C ASP A 257 18.10 -0.70 -29.46
N VAL A 258 17.71 -0.26 -30.65
CA VAL A 258 16.45 -0.62 -31.31
C VAL A 258 16.28 -2.14 -31.43
N ASN A 259 17.34 -2.89 -31.70
CA ASN A 259 17.26 -4.36 -31.81
C ASN A 259 17.05 -5.04 -30.45
N LYS A 260 17.56 -4.44 -29.36
CA LYS A 260 17.29 -4.94 -28.00
C LYS A 260 15.86 -4.60 -27.58
N ILE A 261 15.39 -3.40 -27.89
CA ILE A 261 14.03 -2.96 -27.58
C ILE A 261 13.01 -3.78 -28.37
N GLN A 262 13.25 -4.01 -29.66
CA GLN A 262 12.42 -4.90 -30.49
C GLN A 262 12.32 -6.30 -29.89
N ARG A 263 13.44 -6.91 -29.48
CA ARG A 263 13.40 -8.22 -28.80
C ARG A 263 12.58 -8.20 -27.51
N LYS A 264 12.62 -7.08 -26.77
CA LYS A 264 11.81 -6.92 -25.56
C LYS A 264 10.33 -6.78 -25.86
N LEU A 265 9.98 -6.11 -26.96
CA LEU A 265 8.62 -6.03 -27.49
C LEU A 265 8.12 -7.37 -28.03
N ASP A 266 9.00 -8.16 -28.66
CA ASP A 266 8.70 -9.55 -29.07
C ASP A 266 8.36 -10.41 -27.84
N GLU A 267 9.20 -10.37 -26.79
CA GLU A 267 8.95 -11.06 -25.51
C GLU A 267 7.63 -10.64 -24.86
N MET A 268 7.33 -9.34 -24.88
CA MET A 268 6.06 -8.80 -24.38
C MET A 268 4.87 -9.34 -25.18
N THR A 269 4.95 -9.30 -26.51
CA THR A 269 3.87 -9.72 -27.39
C THR A 269 3.58 -11.22 -27.24
N ILE A 270 4.63 -12.05 -27.18
CA ILE A 270 4.49 -13.50 -26.94
C ILE A 270 3.83 -13.77 -25.57
N ALA A 271 4.25 -13.06 -24.52
CA ALA A 271 3.65 -13.21 -23.20
C ALA A 271 2.16 -12.81 -23.18
N ILE A 272 1.75 -11.87 -24.03
CA ILE A 272 0.34 -11.49 -24.20
C ILE A 272 -0.42 -12.57 -25.00
N ASN A 273 0.18 -13.17 -26.04
CA ASN A 273 -0.44 -14.29 -26.76
C ASN A 273 -0.75 -15.46 -25.81
N ASP A 274 0.17 -15.77 -24.89
CA ASP A 274 0.00 -16.82 -23.87
C ASP A 274 -1.19 -16.56 -22.91
N LEU A 275 -1.67 -15.31 -22.81
CA LEU A 275 -2.84 -14.97 -21.99
C LEU A 275 -4.16 -15.30 -22.70
N ALA A 276 -4.20 -15.50 -24.02
CA ALA A 276 -5.43 -15.67 -24.78
C ALA A 276 -6.32 -16.82 -24.23
N ASP A 277 -5.70 -17.95 -23.85
CA ASP A 277 -6.42 -19.07 -23.23
C ASP A 277 -7.04 -18.70 -21.88
N GLU A 278 -6.36 -17.87 -21.08
CA GLU A 278 -6.85 -17.42 -19.78
C GLU A 278 -7.98 -16.41 -19.94
N PHE A 279 -7.92 -15.53 -20.95
CA PHE A 279 -9.05 -14.68 -21.34
C PHE A 279 -10.28 -15.54 -21.69
N GLY A 280 -10.10 -16.57 -22.53
CA GLY A 280 -11.18 -17.49 -22.90
C GLY A 280 -11.81 -18.21 -21.71
N GLN A 281 -11.01 -18.66 -20.75
CA GLN A 281 -11.49 -19.30 -19.51
C GLN A 281 -12.33 -18.36 -18.63
N ASN A 282 -12.17 -17.05 -18.78
CA ASN A 282 -12.88 -16.02 -18.05
C ASN A 282 -13.99 -15.34 -18.87
N ASN A 283 -14.49 -16.00 -19.93
CA ASN A 283 -15.50 -15.47 -20.85
C ASN A 283 -15.10 -14.13 -21.49
N SER A 284 -13.81 -13.96 -21.76
CA SER A 284 -13.22 -12.79 -22.41
C SER A 284 -12.33 -13.24 -23.57
N GLU A 285 -11.81 -12.32 -24.38
CA GLU A 285 -10.95 -12.65 -25.52
C GLU A 285 -10.08 -11.45 -25.90
N ILE A 286 -8.87 -11.67 -26.43
CA ILE A 286 -8.05 -10.61 -27.03
C ILE A 286 -8.57 -10.30 -28.45
N GLU A 287 -9.77 -9.73 -28.49
CA GLU A 287 -10.44 -9.27 -29.70
C GLU A 287 -10.07 -7.81 -30.03
N THR A 288 -10.54 -7.31 -31.16
CA THR A 288 -10.33 -5.95 -31.71
C THR A 288 -10.09 -4.85 -30.68
N VAL A 289 -10.97 -4.66 -29.68
CA VAL A 289 -10.79 -3.58 -28.68
C VAL A 289 -9.51 -3.77 -27.87
N ALA A 290 -9.21 -5.00 -27.41
CA ALA A 290 -7.93 -5.28 -26.75
C ALA A 290 -6.73 -5.02 -27.67
N ARG A 291 -6.84 -5.40 -28.96
CA ARG A 291 -5.75 -5.21 -29.93
C ARG A 291 -5.44 -3.74 -30.13
N GLU A 292 -6.49 -2.94 -30.34
CA GLU A 292 -6.39 -1.49 -30.52
C GLU A 292 -5.85 -0.81 -29.25
N SER A 293 -6.31 -1.23 -28.07
CA SER A 293 -5.85 -0.67 -26.79
C SER A 293 -4.38 -0.96 -26.50
N ILE A 294 -3.92 -2.19 -26.79
CA ILE A 294 -2.51 -2.59 -26.64
C ILE A 294 -1.66 -1.83 -27.65
N ALA A 295 -2.05 -1.78 -28.92
CA ALA A 295 -1.32 -1.08 -29.97
C ALA A 295 -1.23 0.43 -29.69
N ALA A 296 -2.32 1.06 -29.24
CA ALA A 296 -2.33 2.46 -28.84
C ALA A 296 -1.35 2.73 -27.68
N THR A 297 -1.37 1.87 -26.66
CA THR A 297 -0.47 1.99 -25.51
C THR A 297 1.00 1.84 -25.92
N VAL A 298 1.34 0.81 -26.70
CA VAL A 298 2.71 0.57 -27.17
C VAL A 298 3.18 1.71 -28.07
N LYS A 299 2.32 2.22 -28.94
CA LYS A 299 2.62 3.40 -29.77
C LYS A 299 2.93 4.63 -28.91
N SER A 300 2.13 4.89 -27.87
CA SER A 300 2.40 5.98 -26.93
C SER A 300 3.75 5.81 -26.22
N VAL A 301 4.11 4.58 -25.81
CA VAL A 301 5.43 4.28 -25.22
C VAL A 301 6.56 4.57 -26.19
N LEU A 302 6.48 4.09 -27.44
CA LEU A 302 7.52 4.32 -28.45
C LEU A 302 7.70 5.81 -28.76
N GLN A 303 6.59 6.54 -28.95
CA GLN A 303 6.61 7.98 -29.21
C GLN A 303 7.22 8.76 -28.05
N TYR A 304 6.82 8.40 -26.83
CA TYR A 304 7.25 9.05 -25.62
C TYR A 304 8.77 8.91 -25.40
N TYR A 305 9.32 7.69 -25.54
CA TYR A 305 10.77 7.45 -25.45
C TYR A 305 11.54 7.74 -26.74
N LYS A 306 10.87 8.26 -27.79
CA LYS A 306 11.44 8.59 -29.10
C LYS A 306 12.18 7.41 -29.74
N ILE A 307 11.59 6.22 -29.65
CA ILE A 307 12.10 5.01 -30.29
C ILE A 307 11.55 4.95 -31.71
N ASP A 308 12.46 4.93 -32.70
CA ASP A 308 12.12 4.83 -34.12
C ASP A 308 11.84 3.38 -34.49
N LEU A 309 10.62 2.93 -34.17
CA LEU A 309 10.06 1.63 -34.54
C LEU A 309 8.64 1.83 -35.04
N ASP A 310 8.31 1.16 -36.15
CA ASP A 310 6.93 1.07 -36.61
C ASP A 310 6.12 0.16 -35.69
N ILE A 311 4.82 0.46 -35.54
CA ILE A 311 3.96 -0.30 -34.64
C ILE A 311 3.75 -1.74 -35.12
N GLU A 312 3.73 -1.98 -36.44
CA GLU A 312 3.60 -3.32 -37.01
C GLU A 312 4.85 -4.15 -36.73
N ASP A 313 6.03 -3.53 -36.79
CA ASP A 313 7.28 -4.18 -36.42
C ASP A 313 7.33 -4.45 -34.90
N ALA A 314 6.93 -3.48 -34.08
CA ALA A 314 6.91 -3.60 -32.62
C ALA A 314 6.00 -4.73 -32.13
N LEU A 315 4.89 -4.98 -32.83
CA LEU A 315 3.90 -6.02 -32.48
C LEU A 315 3.90 -7.16 -33.51
N ARG A 316 5.05 -7.48 -34.11
CA ARG A 316 5.17 -8.49 -35.17
C ARG A 316 4.90 -9.93 -34.72
N GLU A 317 5.05 -10.21 -33.44
CA GLU A 317 4.83 -11.55 -32.87
C GLU A 317 3.37 -11.76 -32.41
N ARG A 318 2.44 -10.85 -32.71
CA ARG A 318 1.06 -10.96 -32.23
C ARG A 318 0.30 -12.06 -32.97
N ASP A 319 -0.41 -12.91 -32.24
CA ASP A 319 -1.32 -13.93 -32.78
C ASP A 319 -2.80 -13.52 -32.71
N TRP A 320 -3.06 -12.38 -32.07
CA TRP A 320 -4.35 -11.71 -31.98
C TRP A 320 -4.41 -10.62 -33.06
#